data_AF-A0A2T3J6Z5-F1
#
_entry.id   AF-A0A2T3J6Z5-F1
#
_cell.length_a   1.000
_cell.length_b   1.000
_cell.length_c   1.000
_cell.angle_alpha   90.00
_cell.angle_beta   90.00
_cell.angle_gamma   90.00
#
_symmetry.space_group_name_H-M   'P 1'
#
loop_
_entity.id
_entity.type
_entity.pdbx_description
1 polymer ?
#
loop_
_entity_poly.entity_id
_entity_poly.type
_entity_poly.pdbx_seq_one_letter_code
_entity_poly.pdbx_strand_id
1 'polypeptide(L)'
;MKKQILTTTLLLLSSAAFATTEVKVPQCSEVMAEKHWANLEIESKKLDALLASPKSTDADLVLEGYKAWSTAVIDSTKELDSYFVPKDGKTITELTQVYVEQHIISGKLKPDDYPTFLYTNQQFDAPATTKFTLYERDGVKQESRFTIETDSVKQCERVLQCQGRTPTKTTACDVLARSWEDTVNKYKATIKQRTAALVGKYAVATEASWAKFHNEARYQYPWEKMITAWWLSKELSGDTFVSPPSYQVHFIRPWAVLEYVNDADDGSQFKAAATVEWLGVNSWQTCSVMGVELFKVPCGMSAVSTFSDRAGSDDIGHGAMLHFDNQYSLGATWRSSGDVGFFLTVDLLKALEDKEESIKKWQAKADEYLN
;
A
#
# COMPACT_ATOMS: atom_id res chain seq x y z
N MET A 1 -11.34 -28.26 3.76
CA MET A 1 -10.16 -28.06 4.63
C MET A 1 -9.18 -27.09 3.95
N LYS A 2 -9.30 -25.77 4.13
CA LYS A 2 -8.33 -24.77 3.60
C LYS A 2 -8.57 -23.34 4.16
N LYS A 3 -9.10 -23.22 5.39
CA LYS A 3 -9.40 -21.92 6.04
C LYS A 3 -8.44 -21.55 7.19
N GLN A 4 -7.46 -22.40 7.51
CA GLN A 4 -6.60 -22.25 8.70
C GLN A 4 -5.20 -21.67 8.42
N ILE A 5 -4.77 -21.58 7.16
CA ILE A 5 -3.40 -21.14 6.85
C ILE A 5 -3.28 -19.61 6.80
N LEU A 6 -4.29 -18.89 6.29
CA LEU A 6 -4.22 -17.42 6.21
C LEU A 6 -4.37 -16.70 7.57
N THR A 7 -5.10 -17.28 8.52
CA THR A 7 -5.32 -16.64 9.84
C THR A 7 -4.08 -16.67 10.73
N THR A 8 -3.17 -17.63 10.49
CA THR A 8 -2.00 -17.84 11.36
C THR A 8 -0.86 -16.87 11.03
N THR A 9 -0.74 -16.44 9.76
CA THR A 9 0.27 -15.43 9.36
C THR A 9 -0.08 -14.03 9.87
N LEU A 10 -1.38 -13.74 10.05
CA LEU A 10 -1.86 -12.42 10.46
C LEU A 10 -1.59 -12.09 11.94
N LEU A 11 -1.51 -13.11 12.82
CA LEU A 11 -1.16 -12.91 14.23
C LEU A 11 0.33 -12.68 14.47
N LEU A 12 1.20 -13.09 13.54
CA LEU A 12 2.66 -12.95 13.70
C LEU A 12 3.16 -11.54 13.34
N LEU A 13 2.43 -10.78 12.51
CA LEU A 13 2.80 -9.41 12.14
C LEU A 13 2.40 -8.35 13.18
N SER A 14 1.43 -8.64 14.06
CA SER A 14 1.05 -7.72 15.15
C SER A 14 1.96 -7.79 16.38
N SER A 15 2.85 -8.80 16.44
CA SER A 15 3.73 -9.04 17.58
C SER A 15 5.19 -9.21 17.20
N ALA A 16 5.59 -8.74 16.01
CA ALA A 16 6.94 -8.22 15.87
C ALA A 16 7.02 -6.91 16.67
N ALA A 17 6.88 -7.04 18.00
CA ALA A 17 7.64 -6.19 18.88
C ALA A 17 9.05 -6.26 18.30
N PHE A 18 9.56 -5.13 17.85
CA PHE A 18 10.99 -4.95 17.74
C PHE A 18 11.51 -5.17 19.15
N ALA A 19 11.68 -6.44 19.54
CA ALA A 19 12.60 -6.83 20.56
C ALA A 19 13.92 -6.36 19.95
N THR A 20 14.28 -5.12 20.29
CA THR A 20 15.64 -4.65 20.17
C THR A 20 16.42 -5.63 21.03
N THR A 21 16.84 -6.74 20.42
CA THR A 21 17.88 -7.57 20.99
C THR A 21 19.00 -6.58 21.21
N GLU A 22 19.22 -6.21 22.48
CA GLU A 22 20.35 -5.37 22.85
C GLU A 22 21.54 -5.99 22.16
N VAL A 23 22.03 -5.32 21.13
CA VAL A 23 23.25 -5.74 20.46
C VAL A 23 24.34 -5.39 21.46
N LYS A 24 24.56 -6.31 22.41
CA LYS A 24 25.70 -6.23 23.31
C LYS A 24 26.92 -6.31 22.44
N VAL A 25 27.55 -5.17 22.19
CA VAL A 25 28.86 -5.12 21.54
C VAL A 25 29.83 -5.76 22.53
N PRO A 26 30.32 -6.99 22.31
CA PRO A 26 30.86 -7.83 23.39
C PRO A 26 32.18 -7.35 24.03
N GLN A 27 32.64 -6.13 23.74
CA GLN A 27 34.00 -5.66 24.05
C GLN A 27 34.09 -4.16 24.37
N CYS A 28 32.97 -3.52 24.71
CA CYS A 28 32.95 -2.12 25.15
C CYS A 28 32.76 -2.03 26.66
N SER A 29 33.33 -1.02 27.31
CA SER A 29 32.94 -0.68 28.69
C SER A 29 31.45 -0.30 28.69
N GLU A 30 30.77 -0.52 29.82
CA GLU A 30 29.37 -0.13 29.98
C GLU A 30 29.25 1.35 29.58
N VAL A 31 28.53 1.60 28.48
CA VAL A 31 28.47 2.91 27.85
C VAL A 31 27.81 3.85 28.84
N MET A 32 28.56 4.84 29.32
CA MET A 32 28.17 5.82 30.35
C MET A 32 27.03 6.77 29.95
N ALA A 33 26.23 6.43 28.94
CA ALA A 33 25.13 7.23 28.43
C ALA A 33 23.91 7.28 29.34
N GLU A 34 24.09 7.02 30.62
CA GLU A 34 22.98 6.63 31.49
C GLU A 34 22.03 7.79 31.81
N LYS A 35 22.55 9.01 31.99
CA LYS A 35 21.71 10.08 32.55
C LYS A 35 20.86 10.80 31.51
N HIS A 36 21.47 11.28 30.42
CA HIS A 36 20.73 12.06 29.42
C HIS A 36 19.87 11.16 28.54
N TRP A 37 20.30 9.93 28.24
CA TRP A 37 19.48 9.01 27.46
C TRP A 37 18.32 8.42 28.25
N ALA A 38 18.49 8.16 29.55
CA ALA A 38 17.35 7.75 30.38
C ALA A 38 16.27 8.84 30.40
N ASN A 39 16.66 10.12 30.53
CA ASN A 39 15.71 11.22 30.45
C ASN A 39 15.05 11.32 29.05
N LEU A 40 15.84 11.23 27.98
CA LEU A 40 15.32 11.21 26.62
C LEU A 40 14.32 10.08 26.40
N GLU A 41 14.60 8.88 26.90
CA GLU A 41 13.68 7.75 26.82
C GLU A 41 12.36 8.02 27.56
N ILE A 42 12.44 8.56 28.78
CA ILE A 42 11.26 8.93 29.57
C ILE A 42 10.42 9.96 28.82
N GLU A 43 11.02 11.06 28.36
CA GLU A 43 10.29 12.13 27.67
C GLU A 43 9.76 11.66 26.30
N SER A 44 10.50 10.81 25.59
CA SER A 44 10.00 10.21 24.34
C SER A 44 8.77 9.34 24.60
N LYS A 45 8.79 8.49 25.63
CA LYS A 45 7.62 7.68 26.01
C LYS A 45 6.43 8.52 26.47
N LYS A 46 6.67 9.60 27.21
CA LYS A 46 5.59 10.54 27.63
C LYS A 46 4.95 11.21 26.42
N LEU A 47 5.75 11.68 25.48
CA LEU A 47 5.24 12.29 24.25
C LEU A 47 4.47 11.25 23.42
N ASP A 48 4.98 10.03 23.24
CA ASP A 48 4.24 8.94 22.56
C ASP A 48 2.87 8.69 23.19
N ALA A 49 2.82 8.55 24.53
CA ALA A 49 1.58 8.33 25.25
C ALA A 49 0.60 9.50 25.10
N LEU A 50 1.10 10.75 25.12
CA LEU A 50 0.30 11.95 24.92
C LEU A 50 -0.31 11.99 23.52
N LEU A 51 0.51 11.80 22.48
CA LEU A 51 0.07 11.82 21.08
C LEU A 51 -0.88 10.67 20.75
N ALA A 52 -0.71 9.51 21.40
CA ALA A 52 -1.59 8.36 21.25
C ALA A 52 -2.91 8.49 22.05
N SER A 53 -3.05 9.50 22.91
CA SER A 53 -4.22 9.72 23.76
C SER A 53 -5.28 10.62 23.10
N PRO A 54 -6.53 10.63 23.60
CA PRO A 54 -7.55 11.60 23.17
C PRO A 54 -7.16 13.06 23.44
N LYS A 55 -6.22 13.31 24.36
CA LYS A 55 -5.75 14.66 24.68
C LYS A 55 -4.83 15.26 23.61
N SER A 56 -4.46 14.49 22.59
CA SER A 56 -3.65 14.99 21.46
C SER A 56 -4.35 16.10 20.66
N THR A 57 -5.65 16.32 20.86
CA THR A 57 -6.38 17.46 20.29
C THR A 57 -6.14 18.79 21.03
N ASP A 58 -5.55 18.74 22.23
CA ASP A 58 -5.19 19.92 23.01
C ASP A 58 -3.80 20.41 22.56
N ALA A 59 -3.78 21.46 21.74
CA ALA A 59 -2.58 22.00 21.14
C ALA A 59 -1.56 22.50 22.18
N ASP A 60 -2.02 23.07 23.30
CA ASP A 60 -1.14 23.61 24.34
C ASP A 60 -0.45 22.48 25.10
N LEU A 61 -1.21 21.43 25.45
CA LEU A 61 -0.66 20.25 26.11
C LEU A 61 0.35 19.51 25.21
N VAL A 62 0.05 19.37 23.92
CA VAL A 62 0.97 18.77 22.94
C VAL A 62 2.23 19.61 22.79
N LEU A 63 2.10 20.94 22.75
CA LEU A 63 3.25 21.85 22.67
C LEU A 63 4.13 21.75 23.92
N GLU A 64 3.55 21.63 25.12
CA GLU A 64 4.29 21.43 26.37
C GLU A 64 5.05 20.10 26.37
N GLY A 65 4.38 19.00 26.01
CA GLY A 65 5.03 17.69 25.88
C GLY A 65 6.15 17.69 24.85
N TYR A 66 5.96 18.38 23.72
CA TYR A 66 6.99 18.53 22.70
C TYR A 66 8.19 19.35 23.20
N LYS A 67 7.96 20.46 23.93
CA LYS A 67 9.04 21.25 24.53
C LYS A 67 9.88 20.39 25.48
N ALA A 68 9.25 19.65 26.40
CA ALA A 68 9.93 18.78 27.34
C ALA A 68 10.78 17.71 26.62
N TRP A 69 10.19 17.04 25.63
CA TRP A 69 10.89 16.09 24.78
C TRP A 69 12.07 16.72 24.05
N SER A 70 11.88 17.89 23.44
CA SER A 70 12.89 18.56 22.66
C SER A 70 14.10 19.02 23.50
N THR A 71 13.87 19.46 24.74
CA THR A 71 14.92 19.74 25.70
C THR A 71 15.72 18.46 25.99
N ALA A 72 15.05 17.33 26.18
CA ALA A 72 15.73 16.06 26.40
C ALA A 72 16.55 15.60 25.18
N VAL A 73 16.06 15.86 23.95
CA VAL A 73 16.83 15.62 22.72
C VAL A 73 18.09 16.48 22.71
N ILE A 74 17.97 17.81 22.90
CA ILE A 74 19.12 18.74 22.93
C ILE A 74 20.12 18.37 24.03
N ASP A 75 19.66 17.96 25.20
CA ASP A 75 20.56 17.54 26.28
C ASP A 75 21.29 16.24 25.95
N SER A 76 20.63 15.29 25.28
CA SER A 76 21.25 14.05 24.85
C SER A 76 22.29 14.24 23.74
N THR A 77 22.17 15.28 22.90
CA THR A 77 23.15 15.56 21.84
C THR A 77 24.45 16.12 22.38
N LYS A 78 24.42 16.81 23.53
CA LYS A 78 25.64 17.28 24.21
C LYS A 78 26.54 16.10 24.59
N GLU A 79 25.93 14.97 24.91
CA GLU A 79 26.67 13.74 25.14
C GLU A 79 27.25 13.17 23.84
N LEU A 80 26.46 13.15 22.76
CA LEU A 80 26.94 12.74 21.44
C LEU A 80 28.12 13.57 20.93
N ASP A 81 28.12 14.88 21.20
CA ASP A 81 29.22 15.79 20.84
C ASP A 81 30.55 15.42 21.54
N SER A 82 30.51 14.70 22.66
CA SER A 82 31.72 14.18 23.30
C SER A 82 32.33 12.98 22.56
N TYR A 83 31.50 12.22 21.83
CA TYR A 83 31.93 11.05 21.05
C TYR A 83 32.28 11.42 19.60
N PHE A 84 31.55 12.38 19.01
CA PHE A 84 31.66 12.73 17.60
C PHE A 84 32.17 14.15 17.42
N VAL A 85 33.27 14.30 16.67
CA VAL A 85 33.79 15.62 16.26
C VAL A 85 33.31 15.94 14.85
N PRO A 86 32.50 16.97 14.64
CA PRO A 86 32.01 17.35 13.31
C PRO A 86 33.10 18.04 12.49
N LYS A 87 33.15 17.78 11.19
CA LYS A 87 34.15 18.36 10.27
C LYS A 87 34.01 19.88 10.12
N ASP A 88 32.77 20.34 10.07
CA ASP A 88 32.40 21.73 9.80
C ASP A 88 32.39 22.60 11.07
N GLY A 89 32.82 22.04 12.21
CA GLY A 89 32.87 22.72 13.50
C GLY A 89 31.50 22.94 14.15
N LYS A 90 30.41 22.51 13.50
CA LYS A 90 29.05 22.61 14.04
C LYS A 90 28.70 21.37 14.82
N THR A 91 28.43 21.53 16.10
CA THR A 91 28.04 20.43 17.00
C THR A 91 26.68 19.83 16.60
N ILE A 92 26.46 18.57 16.97
CA ILE A 92 25.17 17.89 16.85
C ILE A 92 24.12 18.67 17.66
N THR A 93 24.51 19.23 18.80
CA THR A 93 23.66 20.09 19.63
C THR A 93 23.20 21.35 18.90
N GLU A 94 24.11 22.11 18.29
CA GLU A 94 23.75 23.34 17.56
C GLU A 94 22.76 23.06 16.42
N LEU A 95 22.97 21.98 15.67
CA LEU A 95 22.08 21.59 14.58
C LEU A 95 20.70 21.16 15.08
N THR A 96 20.68 20.37 16.14
CA THR A 96 19.44 19.90 16.78
C THR A 96 18.66 21.06 17.37
N GLN A 97 19.34 22.01 18.00
CA GLN A 97 18.74 23.21 18.58
C GLN A 97 18.10 24.08 17.51
N VAL A 98 18.81 24.39 16.42
CA VAL A 98 18.26 25.19 15.31
C VAL A 98 16.98 24.56 14.78
N TYR A 99 16.98 23.24 14.58
CA TYR A 99 15.81 22.53 14.06
C TYR A 99 14.62 22.55 15.04
N VAL A 100 14.87 22.19 16.30
CA VAL A 100 13.86 22.14 17.36
C VAL A 100 13.23 23.52 17.54
N GLU A 101 14.04 24.57 17.62
CA GLU A 101 13.57 25.94 17.84
C GLU A 101 12.71 26.45 16.70
N GLN A 102 13.08 26.18 15.44
CA GLN A 102 12.27 26.54 14.27
C GLN A 102 10.85 25.95 14.35
N HIS A 103 10.70 24.72 14.85
CA HIS A 103 9.40 24.06 14.98
C HIS A 103 8.58 24.55 16.18
N ILE A 104 9.24 24.87 17.30
CA ILE A 104 8.56 25.47 18.46
C ILE A 104 8.04 26.86 18.13
N ILE A 105 8.85 27.68 17.43
CA ILE A 105 8.53 29.07 17.09
C ILE A 105 7.37 29.16 16.09
N SER A 106 7.26 28.20 15.17
CA SER A 106 6.21 28.23 14.15
C SER A 106 4.80 28.02 14.70
N GLY A 107 4.66 27.45 15.91
CA GLY A 107 3.37 27.12 16.52
C GLY A 107 2.56 26.08 15.72
N LYS A 108 3.15 25.50 14.67
CA LYS A 108 2.53 24.54 13.76
C LYS A 108 3.08 23.15 14.04
N LEU A 109 2.76 22.58 15.20
CA LEU A 109 2.99 21.17 15.43
C LEU A 109 1.73 20.42 15.01
N LYS A 110 1.62 20.05 13.72
CA LYS A 110 0.65 19.00 13.36
C LYS A 110 1.21 17.66 13.85
N PRO A 111 0.36 16.66 14.15
CA PRO A 111 0.79 15.33 14.56
C PRO A 111 1.77 14.61 13.60
N ASP A 112 1.91 15.10 12.37
CA ASP A 112 2.79 14.54 11.33
C ASP A 112 4.07 15.38 11.09
N ASP A 113 4.23 16.53 11.77
CA ASP A 113 5.35 17.47 11.58
C ASP A 113 6.52 17.20 12.54
N TYR A 114 6.53 16.05 13.20
CA TYR A 114 7.56 15.76 14.19
C TYR A 114 8.87 15.31 13.53
N PRO A 115 10.02 15.81 14.02
CA PRO A 115 11.35 15.40 13.54
C PRO A 115 11.50 13.89 13.51
N THR A 116 11.90 13.37 12.36
CA THR A 116 12.49 12.04 12.27
C THR A 116 13.99 12.19 12.29
N PHE A 117 14.66 11.48 13.18
CA PHE A 117 16.10 11.30 13.12
C PHE A 117 16.33 9.96 12.41
N LEU A 118 17.25 9.93 11.47
CA LEU A 118 17.62 8.72 10.74
C LEU A 118 19.13 8.62 10.78
N TYR A 119 19.73 7.51 11.16
CA TYR A 119 21.16 7.26 11.01
C TYR A 119 21.39 6.28 9.86
N THR A 120 22.10 6.73 8.82
CA THR A 120 22.59 5.85 7.76
C THR A 120 24.11 5.81 7.76
N ASN A 121 24.67 4.60 7.67
CA ASN A 121 26.09 4.37 7.41
C ASN A 121 26.25 3.94 5.93
N GLN A 122 26.72 4.84 5.07
CA GLN A 122 27.03 4.50 3.67
C GLN A 122 28.45 3.95 3.57
N GLN A 123 28.61 2.64 3.74
CA GLN A 123 29.87 1.92 3.60
C GLN A 123 29.99 1.28 2.20
N PHE A 124 30.11 2.09 1.15
CA PHE A 124 30.38 1.60 -0.21
C PHE A 124 31.36 2.53 -0.95
N ASP A 125 32.56 2.78 -0.38
CA ASP A 125 33.73 3.39 -1.05
C ASP A 125 34.02 4.89 -0.81
N ALA A 126 33.33 5.54 0.11
CA ALA A 126 33.61 6.91 0.58
C ALA A 126 33.70 6.93 2.13
N PRO A 127 34.32 7.95 2.77
CA PRO A 127 34.35 8.05 4.24
C PRO A 127 32.93 7.87 4.79
N ALA A 128 32.79 7.10 5.87
CA ALA A 128 31.50 6.74 6.45
C ALA A 128 30.70 8.01 6.79
N THR A 129 29.83 8.42 5.88
CA THR A 129 28.99 9.58 6.09
C THR A 129 27.85 9.15 6.97
N THR A 130 27.92 9.55 8.23
CA THR A 130 26.72 9.60 9.05
C THR A 130 25.83 10.68 8.47
N LYS A 131 24.52 10.42 8.41
CA LYS A 131 23.55 11.37 7.90
C LYS A 131 22.37 11.35 8.82
N PHE A 132 22.02 12.49 9.40
CA PHE A 132 20.74 12.72 10.05
C PHE A 132 19.83 13.43 9.07
N THR A 133 18.65 12.87 8.82
CA THR A 133 17.68 13.45 7.88
C THR A 133 16.41 13.79 8.64
N LEU A 134 16.11 15.08 8.74
CA LEU A 134 14.86 15.58 9.29
C LEU A 134 13.89 15.88 8.13
N TYR A 135 12.62 15.55 8.30
CA TYR A 135 11.61 15.65 7.24
C TYR A 135 10.49 16.60 7.68
N GLU A 136 10.14 17.57 6.82
CA GLU A 136 8.90 18.37 6.91
C GLU A 136 7.92 17.91 5.81
N ARG A 137 6.61 17.85 6.12
CA ARG A 137 5.57 17.31 5.21
C ARG A 137 5.20 18.27 4.07
N ASP A 138 5.41 19.58 4.20
CA ASP A 138 4.95 20.58 3.23
C ASP A 138 5.76 20.62 1.91
N GLY A 139 6.38 19.49 1.52
CA GLY A 139 7.08 19.33 0.24
C GLY A 139 8.46 19.98 0.18
N VAL A 140 8.81 20.83 1.15
CA VAL A 140 10.14 21.40 1.30
C VAL A 140 10.93 20.52 2.28
N LYS A 141 11.71 19.59 1.74
CA LYS A 141 12.69 18.84 2.55
C LYS A 141 13.77 19.80 3.04
N GLN A 142 13.64 20.33 4.25
CA GLN A 142 14.77 20.92 4.95
C GLN A 142 15.66 19.81 5.47
N GLU A 143 16.60 19.40 4.63
CA GLU A 143 17.55 18.36 4.95
C GLU A 143 18.80 18.99 5.60
N SER A 144 18.85 19.01 6.92
CA SER A 144 20.06 19.36 7.64
C SER A 144 20.98 18.14 7.70
N ARG A 145 22.04 18.13 6.89
CA ARG A 145 23.05 17.06 6.90
C ARG A 145 24.22 17.46 7.80
N PHE A 146 24.72 16.50 8.57
CA PHE A 146 26.05 16.59 9.14
C PHE A 146 26.83 15.33 8.85
N THR A 147 28.11 15.48 8.53
CA THR A 147 28.99 14.38 8.15
C THR A 147 30.00 14.15 9.27
N ILE A 148 30.02 12.92 9.77
CA ILE A 148 31.02 12.45 10.73
C ILE A 148 32.20 11.88 9.93
N GLU A 149 33.43 12.30 10.23
CA GLU A 149 34.62 11.76 9.55
C GLU A 149 35.10 10.46 10.17
N THR A 150 35.91 9.71 9.42
CA THR A 150 36.55 8.48 9.89
C THR A 150 37.34 8.67 11.19
N ASP A 151 37.94 9.84 11.40
CA ASP A 151 38.71 10.11 12.62
C ASP A 151 37.81 10.34 13.85
N SER A 152 36.60 10.84 13.64
CA SER A 152 35.57 10.96 14.68
C SER A 152 35.05 9.58 15.11
N VAL A 153 34.95 8.63 14.16
CA VAL A 153 34.64 7.22 14.49
C VAL A 153 35.74 6.63 15.38
N LYS A 154 37.01 6.83 15.04
CA LYS A 154 38.14 6.37 15.88
C LYS A 154 38.17 7.05 17.25
N GLN A 155 37.76 8.32 17.35
CA GLN A 155 37.64 9.00 18.62
C GLN A 155 36.52 8.40 19.47
N CYS A 156 35.33 8.23 18.90
CA CYS A 156 34.23 7.57 19.58
C CYS A 156 34.62 6.16 20.07
N GLU A 157 35.27 5.33 19.24
CA GLU A 157 35.75 4.00 19.66
C GLU A 157 36.75 4.08 20.83
N ARG A 158 37.65 5.09 20.83
CA ARG A 158 38.58 5.33 21.94
C ARG A 158 37.85 5.74 23.23
N VAL A 159 36.87 6.63 23.14
CA VAL A 159 36.08 7.10 24.30
C VAL A 159 35.26 5.95 24.89
N LEU A 160 34.64 5.13 24.03
CA LEU A 160 33.89 3.94 24.42
C LEU A 160 34.78 2.77 24.86
N GLN A 161 36.11 2.93 24.78
CA GLN A 161 37.11 1.90 25.11
C GLN A 161 36.86 0.57 24.39
N CYS A 162 36.26 0.61 23.19
CA CYS A 162 35.97 -0.58 22.41
C CYS A 162 37.20 -0.97 21.59
N GLN A 163 37.69 -2.20 21.74
CA GLN A 163 38.75 -2.72 20.88
C GLN A 163 38.16 -3.62 19.79
N GLY A 164 38.33 -3.22 18.52
CA GLY A 164 38.08 -4.09 17.37
C GLY A 164 36.73 -3.88 16.66
N ARG A 165 36.71 -4.24 15.37
CA ARG A 165 35.49 -4.25 14.56
C ARG A 165 34.74 -5.57 14.77
N THR A 166 33.42 -5.49 14.83
CA THR A 166 32.59 -6.70 14.72
C THR A 166 32.76 -7.33 13.33
N PRO A 167 32.52 -8.66 13.18
CA PRO A 167 32.55 -9.32 11.87
C PRO A 167 31.59 -8.71 10.83
N THR A 168 30.57 -7.97 11.28
CA THR A 168 29.47 -7.43 10.45
C THR A 168 29.72 -6.02 9.90
N LYS A 169 30.96 -5.52 9.96
CA LYS A 169 31.35 -4.13 9.57
C LYS A 169 30.69 -3.00 10.38
N THR A 170 29.85 -3.32 11.35
CA THR A 170 29.20 -2.36 12.26
C THR A 170 30.17 -1.96 13.37
N THR A 171 30.42 -0.66 13.53
CA THR A 171 31.28 -0.14 14.61
C THR A 171 30.49 0.06 15.90
N ALA A 172 31.16 0.17 17.05
CA ALA A 172 30.50 0.53 18.32
C ALA A 172 29.81 1.90 18.23
N CYS A 173 30.37 2.81 17.43
CA CYS A 173 29.80 4.13 17.16
C CYS A 173 28.53 4.06 16.32
N ASP A 174 28.44 3.11 15.39
CA ASP A 174 27.20 2.87 14.65
C ASP A 174 26.09 2.39 15.60
N VAL A 175 26.43 1.50 16.54
CA VAL A 175 25.48 1.01 17.54
C VAL A 175 25.05 2.15 18.48
N LEU A 176 25.98 2.99 18.93
CA LEU A 176 25.69 4.16 19.75
C LEU A 176 24.74 5.12 19.04
N ALA A 177 25.06 5.49 17.80
CA ALA A 177 24.25 6.43 17.01
C ALA A 177 22.87 5.87 16.67
N ARG A 178 22.75 4.58 16.34
CA ARG A 178 21.47 3.89 16.15
C ARG A 178 20.64 3.81 17.44
N SER A 179 21.28 3.53 18.57
CA SER A 179 20.59 3.48 19.86
C SER A 179 20.02 4.84 20.24
N TRP A 180 20.77 5.91 19.96
CA TRP A 180 20.25 7.27 20.11
C TRP A 180 19.10 7.56 19.15
N GLU A 181 19.25 7.26 17.86
CA GLU A 181 18.19 7.40 16.85
C GLU A 181 16.90 6.70 17.29
N ASP A 182 17.01 5.43 17.68
CA ASP A 182 15.89 4.62 18.14
C ASP A 182 15.23 5.26 19.37
N THR A 183 16.04 5.71 20.33
CA THR A 183 15.53 6.34 21.57
C THR A 183 14.82 7.65 21.28
N VAL A 184 15.38 8.53 20.45
CA VAL A 184 14.72 9.77 20.03
C VAL A 184 13.41 9.43 19.31
N ASN A 185 13.41 8.45 18.41
CA ASN A 185 12.22 8.07 17.65
C ASN A 185 11.17 7.27 18.44
N LYS A 186 11.39 6.95 19.73
CA LYS A 186 10.38 6.26 20.57
C LYS A 186 9.10 7.07 20.71
N TYR A 187 9.12 8.40 20.57
CA TYR A 187 7.91 9.25 20.70
C TYR A 187 6.80 8.96 19.68
N LYS A 188 7.10 8.24 18.59
CA LYS A 188 6.14 7.86 17.54
C LYS A 188 5.93 6.36 17.45
N ALA A 189 6.42 5.58 18.41
CA ALA A 189 6.35 4.12 18.35
C ALA A 189 4.90 3.64 18.30
N THR A 190 4.03 4.15 19.17
CA THR A 190 2.61 3.76 19.21
C THR A 190 1.88 4.23 17.96
N ILE A 191 2.17 5.45 17.47
CA ILE A 191 1.56 5.96 16.23
C ILE A 191 1.97 5.10 15.04
N LYS A 192 3.27 4.81 14.87
CA LYS A 192 3.78 3.93 13.80
C LYS A 192 3.12 2.56 13.86
N GLN A 193 3.00 1.96 15.04
CA GLN A 193 2.35 0.66 15.21
C GLN A 193 0.86 0.72 14.84
N ARG A 194 0.13 1.75 15.27
CA ARG A 194 -1.28 1.95 14.90
C ARG A 194 -1.45 2.16 13.40
N THR A 195 -0.63 3.01 12.79
CA THR A 195 -0.64 3.25 11.35
C THR A 195 -0.30 1.99 10.58
N ALA A 196 0.73 1.25 10.97
CA ALA A 196 1.09 -0.03 10.36
C ALA A 196 -0.04 -1.06 10.49
N ALA A 197 -0.70 -1.14 11.64
CA ALA A 197 -1.86 -2.02 11.85
C ALA A 197 -3.07 -1.61 10.99
N LEU A 198 -3.33 -0.31 10.84
CA LEU A 198 -4.38 0.21 9.96
C LEU A 198 -4.06 -0.07 8.49
N VAL A 199 -2.85 0.26 8.04
CA VAL A 199 -2.36 -0.05 6.70
C VAL A 199 -2.45 -1.54 6.42
N GLY A 200 -2.04 -2.40 7.36
CA GLY A 200 -2.17 -3.85 7.25
C GLY A 200 -3.62 -4.31 7.12
N LYS A 201 -4.55 -3.74 7.91
CA LYS A 201 -5.99 -4.02 7.78
C LYS A 201 -6.53 -3.61 6.40
N TYR A 202 -6.16 -2.43 5.91
CA TYR A 202 -6.57 -1.97 4.58
C TYR A 202 -5.98 -2.84 3.47
N ALA A 203 -4.70 -3.21 3.56
CA ALA A 203 -4.05 -4.08 2.59
C ALA A 203 -4.76 -5.45 2.48
N VAL A 204 -5.08 -6.08 3.62
CA VAL A 204 -5.82 -7.36 3.65
C VAL A 204 -7.24 -7.22 3.09
N ALA A 205 -7.94 -6.13 3.43
CA ALA A 205 -9.29 -5.87 2.90
C ALA A 205 -9.27 -5.64 1.38
N THR A 206 -8.28 -4.91 0.88
CA THR A 206 -8.09 -4.66 -0.55
C THR A 206 -7.71 -5.95 -1.28
N GLU A 207 -6.79 -6.75 -0.75
CA GLU A 207 -6.44 -8.07 -1.30
C GLU A 207 -7.68 -8.97 -1.39
N ALA A 208 -8.47 -9.06 -0.31
CA ALA A 208 -9.71 -9.84 -0.31
C ALA A 208 -10.71 -9.32 -1.36
N SER A 209 -10.78 -8.01 -1.57
CA SER A 209 -11.66 -7.40 -2.57
C SER A 209 -11.22 -7.74 -4.00
N TRP A 210 -9.92 -7.66 -4.30
CA TRP A 210 -9.37 -8.07 -5.59
C TRP A 210 -9.51 -9.57 -5.84
N ALA A 211 -9.27 -10.40 -4.82
CA ALA A 211 -9.50 -11.84 -4.93
C ALA A 211 -10.98 -12.13 -5.24
N LYS A 212 -11.91 -11.41 -4.61
CA LYS A 212 -13.34 -11.51 -4.91
C LYS A 212 -13.64 -11.07 -6.35
N PHE A 213 -13.09 -9.95 -6.80
CA PHE A 213 -13.24 -9.47 -8.18
C PHE A 213 -12.78 -10.53 -9.19
N HIS A 214 -11.59 -11.10 -9.03
CA HIS A 214 -11.09 -12.16 -9.93
C HIS A 214 -11.95 -13.43 -9.90
N ASN A 215 -12.51 -13.78 -8.74
CA ASN A 215 -13.30 -15.00 -8.60
C ASN A 215 -14.74 -14.84 -9.11
N GLU A 216 -15.35 -13.68 -8.87
CA GLU A 216 -16.79 -13.44 -9.00
C GLU A 216 -17.17 -12.54 -10.17
N ALA A 217 -16.32 -11.61 -10.61
CA ALA A 217 -16.61 -10.73 -11.75
C ALA A 217 -16.61 -11.50 -13.09
N ARG A 218 -17.19 -10.93 -14.15
CA ARG A 218 -17.17 -11.57 -15.48
C ARG A 218 -15.74 -11.65 -15.99
N TYR A 219 -15.44 -12.65 -16.82
CA TYR A 219 -14.14 -12.70 -17.49
C TYR A 219 -13.92 -11.40 -18.28
N GLN A 220 -12.69 -10.89 -18.33
CA GLN A 220 -12.31 -9.76 -19.18
C GLN A 220 -11.11 -10.16 -20.03
N TYR A 221 -11.24 -9.95 -21.34
CA TYR A 221 -10.17 -10.10 -22.29
C TYR A 221 -9.07 -9.06 -22.03
N PRO A 222 -7.81 -9.33 -22.47
CA PRO A 222 -6.71 -8.42 -22.26
C PRO A 222 -6.98 -6.98 -22.71
N TRP A 223 -7.61 -6.80 -23.88
CA TRP A 223 -7.95 -5.47 -24.40
C TRP A 223 -9.03 -4.76 -23.58
N GLU A 224 -9.99 -5.49 -23.01
CA GLU A 224 -11.02 -4.93 -22.14
C GLU A 224 -10.44 -4.46 -20.80
N LYS A 225 -9.48 -5.23 -20.26
CA LYS A 225 -8.70 -4.81 -19.08
C LYS A 225 -7.93 -3.53 -19.38
N MET A 226 -7.29 -3.43 -20.55
CA MET A 226 -6.58 -2.21 -20.97
C MET A 226 -7.52 -1.01 -21.09
N ILE A 227 -8.69 -1.17 -21.71
CA ILE A 227 -9.69 -0.10 -21.86
C ILE A 227 -10.24 0.31 -20.50
N THR A 228 -10.59 -0.65 -19.64
CA THR A 228 -11.07 -0.39 -18.28
C THR A 228 -10.02 0.36 -17.47
N ALA A 229 -8.75 -0.07 -17.52
CA ALA A 229 -7.66 0.59 -16.83
C ALA A 229 -7.38 2.01 -17.36
N TRP A 230 -7.49 2.22 -18.67
CA TRP A 230 -7.36 3.54 -19.28
C TRP A 230 -8.48 4.49 -18.84
N TRP A 231 -9.73 4.03 -18.90
CA TRP A 231 -10.90 4.79 -18.47
C TRP A 231 -10.82 5.15 -16.99
N LEU A 232 -10.53 4.16 -16.15
CA LEU A 232 -10.48 4.30 -14.69
C LEU A 232 -9.10 4.67 -14.16
N SER A 233 -8.20 5.15 -15.03
CA SER A 233 -6.81 5.43 -14.68
C SER A 233 -6.67 6.34 -13.46
N LYS A 234 -7.50 7.40 -13.38
CA LYS A 234 -7.50 8.33 -12.23
C LYS A 234 -7.90 7.67 -10.91
N GLU A 235 -8.81 6.71 -10.94
CA GLU A 235 -9.27 5.97 -9.75
C GLU A 235 -8.24 4.91 -9.34
N LEU A 236 -7.54 4.33 -10.33
CA LEU A 236 -6.56 3.26 -10.14
C LEU A 236 -5.14 3.76 -9.83
N SER A 237 -4.80 5.01 -10.17
CA SER A 237 -3.45 5.58 -10.03
C SER A 237 -3.21 6.36 -8.73
N GLY A 238 -3.97 6.09 -7.67
CA GLY A 238 -3.84 6.81 -6.40
C GLY A 238 -2.70 6.30 -5.51
N ASP A 239 -2.23 7.15 -4.59
CA ASP A 239 -1.19 6.81 -3.59
C ASP A 239 -1.70 5.89 -2.45
N THR A 240 -2.84 5.25 -2.64
CA THR A 240 -3.53 4.43 -1.62
C THR A 240 -3.91 3.08 -2.20
N PHE A 241 -4.23 2.13 -1.32
CA PHE A 241 -4.73 0.82 -1.75
C PHE A 241 -6.07 0.97 -2.49
N VAL A 242 -6.02 0.85 -3.81
CA VAL A 242 -7.21 0.96 -4.67
C VAL A 242 -8.02 -0.32 -4.63
N SER A 243 -9.33 -0.19 -4.42
CA SER A 243 -10.27 -1.29 -4.58
C SER A 243 -10.46 -1.63 -6.05
N PRO A 244 -10.87 -2.87 -6.39
CA PRO A 244 -11.24 -3.20 -7.76
C PRO A 244 -12.37 -2.29 -8.27
N PRO A 245 -12.42 -2.04 -9.59
CA PRO A 245 -13.44 -1.17 -10.18
C PRO A 245 -14.84 -1.72 -9.95
N SER A 246 -15.81 -0.86 -9.68
CA SER A 246 -17.21 -1.24 -9.39
C SER A 246 -17.96 -1.74 -10.64
N TYR A 247 -17.47 -1.40 -11.83
CA TYR A 247 -18.03 -1.81 -13.11
C TYR A 247 -16.93 -2.34 -14.04
N GLN A 248 -17.32 -3.25 -14.92
CA GLN A 248 -16.48 -3.79 -15.98
C GLN A 248 -17.00 -3.26 -17.31
N VAL A 249 -16.10 -2.77 -18.15
CA VAL A 249 -16.41 -2.45 -19.56
C VAL A 249 -16.07 -3.66 -20.42
N HIS A 250 -16.95 -3.97 -21.34
CA HIS A 250 -16.83 -5.06 -22.29
C HIS A 250 -16.82 -4.48 -23.70
N PHE A 251 -15.91 -4.98 -24.54
CA PHE A 251 -15.69 -4.42 -25.87
C PHE A 251 -15.21 -5.50 -26.82
N ILE A 252 -15.90 -5.65 -27.96
CA ILE A 252 -15.61 -6.63 -29.02
C ILE A 252 -15.36 -8.02 -28.41
N ARG A 253 -16.43 -8.60 -27.86
CA ARG A 253 -16.37 -9.87 -27.17
C ARG A 253 -17.12 -10.96 -27.93
N PRO A 254 -16.41 -12.01 -28.40
CA PRO A 254 -17.07 -13.14 -29.04
C PRO A 254 -17.72 -14.06 -28.00
N TRP A 255 -18.89 -14.59 -28.34
CA TRP A 255 -19.66 -15.52 -27.54
C TRP A 255 -20.19 -16.67 -28.41
N ALA A 256 -20.27 -17.86 -27.83
CA ALA A 256 -21.10 -18.94 -28.34
C ALA A 256 -22.42 -18.92 -27.58
N VAL A 257 -23.54 -18.95 -28.30
CA VAL A 257 -24.89 -18.84 -27.71
C VAL A 257 -25.79 -19.94 -28.25
N LEU A 258 -26.84 -20.26 -27.50
CA LEU A 258 -27.96 -21.04 -28.00
C LEU A 258 -29.10 -20.07 -28.30
N GLU A 259 -29.52 -20.02 -29.56
CA GLU A 259 -30.51 -19.05 -30.05
C GLU A 259 -31.75 -19.75 -30.59
N TYR A 260 -32.92 -19.28 -30.13
CA TYR A 260 -34.24 -19.57 -30.65
C TYR A 260 -34.72 -18.43 -31.56
N VAL A 261 -35.11 -18.73 -32.80
CA VAL A 261 -35.73 -17.77 -33.73
C VAL A 261 -37.14 -18.25 -34.05
N ASN A 262 -38.14 -17.41 -33.79
CA ASN A 262 -39.55 -17.84 -33.85
C ASN A 262 -40.02 -18.17 -35.27
N ASP A 263 -39.59 -17.37 -36.25
CA ASP A 263 -40.10 -17.42 -37.61
C ASP A 263 -39.20 -18.26 -38.55
N ALA A 264 -38.24 -19.00 -37.97
CA ALA A 264 -37.42 -19.95 -38.73
C ALA A 264 -38.21 -21.24 -39.05
N ASP A 265 -37.83 -21.89 -40.15
CA ASP A 265 -38.42 -23.17 -40.58
C ASP A 265 -38.43 -24.22 -39.46
N ASP A 266 -39.47 -25.05 -39.45
CA ASP A 266 -39.66 -26.11 -38.45
C ASP A 266 -38.41 -27.02 -38.33
N GLY A 267 -37.92 -27.17 -37.10
CA GLY A 267 -36.70 -27.92 -36.79
C GLY A 267 -35.41 -27.10 -36.93
N SER A 268 -35.46 -25.86 -37.40
CA SER A 268 -34.35 -24.90 -37.44
C SER A 268 -34.54 -23.72 -36.48
N GLN A 269 -35.56 -23.73 -35.60
CA GLN A 269 -35.80 -22.65 -34.64
C GLN A 269 -34.71 -22.55 -33.57
N PHE A 270 -34.20 -23.67 -33.05
CA PHE A 270 -33.18 -23.68 -31.99
C PHE A 270 -31.82 -24.15 -32.53
N LYS A 271 -30.81 -23.28 -32.53
CA LYS A 271 -29.45 -23.58 -33.00
C LYS A 271 -28.38 -22.88 -32.18
N ALA A 272 -27.17 -23.46 -32.20
CA ALA A 272 -25.98 -22.74 -31.76
C ALA A 272 -25.67 -21.60 -32.74
N ALA A 273 -25.30 -20.44 -32.19
CA ALA A 273 -24.95 -19.25 -32.95
C ALA A 273 -23.68 -18.61 -32.38
N ALA A 274 -23.00 -17.82 -33.21
CA ALA A 274 -21.94 -16.94 -32.75
C ALA A 274 -22.56 -15.58 -32.40
N THR A 275 -22.02 -14.89 -31.42
CA THR A 275 -22.45 -13.53 -31.06
C THR A 275 -21.24 -12.68 -30.79
N VAL A 276 -21.30 -11.41 -31.18
CA VAL A 276 -20.30 -10.40 -30.84
C VAL A 276 -20.98 -9.35 -29.99
N GLU A 277 -20.46 -9.15 -28.79
CA GLU A 277 -20.78 -8.03 -27.91
C GLU A 277 -19.88 -6.84 -28.28
N TRP A 278 -20.49 -5.78 -28.79
CA TRP A 278 -19.77 -4.60 -29.27
C TRP A 278 -19.37 -3.69 -28.12
N LEU A 279 -20.32 -3.43 -27.22
CA LEU A 279 -20.12 -2.58 -26.05
C LEU A 279 -21.01 -3.11 -24.92
N GLY A 280 -20.45 -3.27 -23.74
CA GLY A 280 -21.15 -3.72 -22.56
C GLY A 280 -20.65 -3.08 -21.28
N VAL A 281 -21.54 -3.02 -20.30
CA VAL A 281 -21.22 -2.63 -18.93
C VAL A 281 -21.77 -3.66 -17.96
N ASN A 282 -20.98 -4.04 -16.97
CA ASN A 282 -21.37 -5.02 -15.96
C ASN A 282 -20.99 -4.54 -14.57
N SER A 283 -21.97 -4.40 -13.67
CA SER A 283 -21.72 -4.20 -12.26
C SER A 283 -21.61 -5.55 -11.56
N TRP A 284 -20.43 -5.85 -11.05
CA TRP A 284 -20.09 -7.20 -10.62
C TRP A 284 -20.48 -7.53 -9.18
N GLN A 285 -20.86 -6.53 -8.37
CA GLN A 285 -21.25 -6.71 -6.97
C GLN A 285 -22.77 -6.62 -6.77
N THR A 286 -23.39 -5.59 -7.35
CA THR A 286 -24.81 -5.26 -7.18
C THR A 286 -25.36 -4.72 -8.49
N CYS A 287 -26.66 -4.83 -8.72
CA CYS A 287 -27.27 -4.28 -9.91
C CYS A 287 -27.50 -2.79 -9.72
N SER A 288 -26.59 -1.99 -10.26
CA SER A 288 -26.66 -0.53 -10.16
C SER A 288 -26.87 0.08 -11.55
N VAL A 289 -27.95 0.82 -11.72
CA VAL A 289 -28.27 1.54 -12.97
C VAL A 289 -28.28 3.03 -12.66
N MET A 290 -27.41 3.80 -13.35
CA MET A 290 -27.24 5.25 -13.12
C MET A 290 -26.98 5.62 -11.65
N GLY A 291 -26.27 4.76 -10.91
CA GLY A 291 -25.95 4.97 -9.49
C GLY A 291 -27.05 4.56 -8.50
N VAL A 292 -28.18 4.02 -8.98
CA VAL A 292 -29.25 3.48 -8.12
C VAL A 292 -29.13 1.96 -8.05
N GLU A 293 -28.94 1.42 -6.84
CA GLU A 293 -28.98 -0.02 -6.59
C GLU A 293 -30.42 -0.54 -6.70
N LEU A 294 -30.67 -1.39 -7.69
CA LEU A 294 -31.98 -2.02 -7.93
C LEU A 294 -32.08 -3.36 -7.20
N PHE A 295 -31.02 -4.17 -7.26
CA PHE A 295 -30.98 -5.52 -6.69
C PHE A 295 -29.58 -5.87 -6.19
N LYS A 296 -29.50 -6.74 -5.18
CA LYS A 296 -28.23 -7.24 -4.63
C LYS A 296 -27.60 -8.38 -5.43
N VAL A 297 -27.88 -8.42 -6.74
CA VAL A 297 -27.34 -9.41 -7.66
C VAL A 297 -26.53 -8.69 -8.74
N PRO A 298 -25.38 -9.21 -9.17
CA PRO A 298 -24.61 -8.61 -10.26
C PRO A 298 -25.45 -8.52 -11.54
N CYS A 299 -25.37 -7.39 -12.25
CA CYS A 299 -26.10 -7.22 -13.50
C CYS A 299 -25.36 -6.32 -14.49
N GLY A 300 -25.74 -6.43 -15.76
CA GLY A 300 -25.15 -5.64 -16.83
C GLY A 300 -26.00 -5.64 -18.09
N MET A 301 -25.60 -4.84 -19.07
CA MET A 301 -26.23 -4.79 -20.38
C MET A 301 -25.22 -4.50 -21.47
N SER A 302 -25.50 -5.00 -22.66
CA SER A 302 -24.62 -4.88 -23.82
C SER A 302 -25.37 -4.77 -25.14
N ALA A 303 -24.77 -4.10 -26.11
CA ALA A 303 -25.17 -4.11 -27.50
C ALA A 303 -24.48 -5.27 -28.23
N VAL A 304 -25.24 -6.05 -28.99
CA VAL A 304 -24.78 -7.30 -29.59
C VAL A 304 -25.17 -7.45 -31.05
N SER A 305 -24.43 -8.30 -31.75
CA SER A 305 -24.82 -8.91 -33.02
C SER A 305 -24.76 -10.43 -32.94
N THR A 306 -25.79 -11.12 -33.40
CA THR A 306 -25.83 -12.59 -33.53
C THR A 306 -25.58 -12.97 -34.99
N PHE A 307 -24.86 -14.08 -35.20
CA PHE A 307 -24.57 -14.67 -36.51
C PHE A 307 -25.00 -16.15 -36.51
N SER A 308 -25.95 -16.51 -37.35
CA SER A 308 -26.48 -17.87 -37.44
C SER A 308 -26.91 -18.20 -38.88
N ASP A 309 -26.35 -19.25 -39.47
CA ASP A 309 -26.80 -19.74 -40.79
C ASP A 309 -28.10 -20.56 -40.65
N ARG A 310 -29.19 -20.02 -41.21
CA ARG A 310 -30.53 -20.61 -41.15
C ARG A 310 -31.23 -20.48 -42.50
N ALA A 311 -31.91 -21.54 -42.92
CA ALA A 311 -32.82 -21.46 -44.04
C ALA A 311 -33.98 -20.51 -43.69
N GLY A 312 -34.30 -19.59 -44.61
CA GLY A 312 -35.48 -18.72 -44.51
C GLY A 312 -35.35 -17.48 -43.61
N SER A 313 -34.20 -17.23 -42.98
CA SER A 313 -33.97 -16.07 -42.09
C SER A 313 -32.64 -15.39 -42.41
N ASP A 314 -32.49 -14.11 -42.06
CA ASP A 314 -31.21 -13.42 -42.25
C ASP A 314 -30.13 -13.96 -41.30
N ASP A 315 -28.90 -14.03 -41.80
CA ASP A 315 -27.78 -14.56 -41.04
C ASP A 315 -27.36 -13.69 -39.85
N ILE A 316 -27.69 -12.40 -39.87
CA ILE A 316 -27.22 -11.40 -38.89
C ILE A 316 -28.40 -10.74 -38.18
N GLY A 317 -28.41 -10.79 -36.85
CA GLY A 317 -29.32 -10.03 -36.00
C GLY A 317 -28.58 -9.01 -35.15
N HIS A 318 -29.20 -7.87 -34.84
CA HIS A 318 -28.66 -6.86 -33.93
C HIS A 318 -29.59 -6.70 -32.72
N GLY A 319 -29.06 -6.45 -31.54
CA GLY A 319 -29.91 -6.18 -30.39
C GLY A 319 -29.17 -5.97 -29.09
N ALA A 320 -29.80 -6.42 -28.00
CA ALA A 320 -29.32 -6.21 -26.65
C ALA A 320 -29.18 -7.52 -25.89
N MET A 321 -28.24 -7.54 -24.95
CA MET A 321 -27.99 -8.64 -24.04
C MET A 321 -27.97 -8.12 -22.62
N LEU A 322 -28.66 -8.81 -21.72
CA LEU A 322 -28.64 -8.55 -20.29
C LEU A 322 -27.79 -9.61 -19.59
N HIS A 323 -26.98 -9.17 -18.64
CA HIS A 323 -26.10 -10.00 -17.85
C HIS A 323 -26.66 -10.14 -16.44
N PHE A 324 -26.59 -11.35 -15.88
CA PHE A 324 -27.02 -11.64 -14.52
C PHE A 324 -26.03 -12.58 -13.83
N ASP A 325 -25.77 -12.30 -12.55
CA ASP A 325 -24.92 -13.12 -11.67
C ASP A 325 -23.49 -13.34 -12.19
N ASN A 326 -23.00 -12.44 -13.06
CA ASN A 326 -21.70 -12.51 -13.74
C ASN A 326 -21.44 -13.83 -14.52
N GLN A 327 -22.47 -14.63 -14.77
CA GLN A 327 -22.34 -15.95 -15.38
C GLN A 327 -23.31 -16.16 -16.52
N TYR A 328 -24.54 -15.66 -16.38
CA TYR A 328 -25.60 -15.87 -17.36
C TYR A 328 -25.81 -14.61 -18.18
N SER A 329 -26.19 -14.80 -19.44
CA SER A 329 -26.67 -13.70 -20.26
C SER A 329 -27.87 -14.13 -21.10
N LEU A 330 -28.87 -13.26 -21.18
CA LEU A 330 -30.06 -13.40 -21.99
C LEU A 330 -30.08 -12.26 -22.99
N GLY A 331 -30.30 -12.55 -24.27
CA GLY A 331 -30.37 -11.50 -25.28
C GLY A 331 -31.51 -11.68 -26.25
N ALA A 332 -31.84 -10.57 -26.90
CA ALA A 332 -32.81 -10.50 -27.98
C ALA A 332 -32.18 -9.75 -29.16
N THR A 333 -32.35 -10.27 -30.37
CA THR A 333 -31.91 -9.63 -31.61
C THR A 333 -33.04 -9.54 -32.61
N TRP A 334 -32.98 -8.49 -33.43
CA TRP A 334 -33.89 -8.25 -34.54
C TRP A 334 -33.12 -8.37 -35.85
N ARG A 335 -33.71 -9.04 -36.82
CA ARG A 335 -33.18 -9.23 -38.18
C ARG A 335 -33.91 -8.32 -39.17
N SER A 336 -33.30 -8.04 -40.32
CA SER A 336 -33.89 -7.17 -41.36
C SER A 336 -35.17 -7.72 -41.97
N SER A 337 -35.31 -9.04 -41.99
CA SER A 337 -36.50 -9.82 -42.36
C SER A 337 -37.69 -9.60 -41.43
N GLY A 338 -37.47 -9.05 -40.22
CA GLY A 338 -38.49 -8.87 -39.19
C GLY A 338 -38.43 -9.91 -38.07
N ASP A 339 -37.64 -10.97 -38.24
CA ASP A 339 -37.53 -12.06 -37.28
C ASP A 339 -36.88 -11.62 -35.97
N VAL A 340 -37.40 -12.13 -34.85
CA VAL A 340 -36.83 -11.93 -33.51
C VAL A 340 -36.16 -13.20 -33.02
N GLY A 341 -34.87 -13.08 -32.67
CA GLY A 341 -34.09 -14.13 -32.02
C GLY A 341 -33.98 -13.89 -30.52
N PHE A 342 -34.14 -14.93 -29.71
CA PHE A 342 -33.83 -14.94 -28.28
C PHE A 342 -32.68 -15.90 -28.03
N PHE A 343 -31.70 -15.50 -27.24
CA PHE A 343 -30.57 -16.38 -26.94
C PHE A 343 -30.17 -16.38 -25.47
N LEU A 344 -29.57 -17.50 -25.06
CA LEU A 344 -28.98 -17.71 -23.75
C LEU A 344 -27.51 -18.10 -23.91
N THR A 345 -26.66 -17.59 -23.03
CA THR A 345 -25.26 -18.00 -22.92
C THR A 345 -24.77 -18.02 -21.48
N VAL A 346 -23.70 -18.78 -21.25
CA VAL A 346 -22.98 -18.90 -19.98
C VAL A 346 -21.53 -18.53 -20.22
N ASP A 347 -20.89 -17.86 -19.26
CA ASP A 347 -19.46 -17.53 -19.33
C ASP A 347 -18.58 -18.78 -19.20
N LEU A 348 -18.39 -19.48 -20.31
CA LEU A 348 -17.57 -20.68 -20.40
C LEU A 348 -16.08 -20.37 -20.20
N LEU A 349 -15.62 -19.18 -20.55
CA LEU A 349 -14.21 -18.80 -20.40
C LEU A 349 -13.82 -18.71 -18.94
N LYS A 350 -14.72 -18.19 -18.11
CA LYS A 350 -14.54 -18.19 -16.66
C LYS A 350 -14.53 -19.60 -16.05
N ALA A 351 -15.23 -20.56 -16.66
CA ALA A 351 -15.17 -21.96 -16.24
C ALA A 351 -13.84 -22.63 -16.62
N LEU A 352 -13.15 -22.13 -17.66
CA LEU A 352 -11.87 -22.62 -18.16
C LEU A 352 -10.66 -21.87 -17.59
N GLU A 353 -10.85 -20.70 -16.96
CA GLU A 353 -9.76 -19.91 -16.38
C GLU A 353 -9.20 -20.58 -15.11
N ASP A 354 -7.89 -20.85 -15.12
CA ASP A 354 -7.16 -21.22 -13.89
C ASP A 354 -6.97 -19.96 -13.02
N LYS A 355 -7.90 -19.79 -12.08
CA LYS A 355 -7.95 -18.66 -11.15
C LYS A 355 -6.69 -18.57 -10.29
N GLU A 356 -6.07 -19.71 -9.94
CA GLU A 356 -4.89 -19.73 -9.09
C GLU A 356 -3.66 -19.21 -9.85
N GLU A 357 -3.49 -19.61 -11.11
CA GLU A 357 -2.40 -19.12 -11.95
C GLU A 357 -2.53 -17.62 -12.27
N SER A 358 -3.74 -17.14 -12.53
CA SER A 358 -4.04 -15.72 -12.80
C SER A 358 -3.63 -14.83 -11.61
N ILE A 359 -3.99 -15.23 -10.39
CA ILE A 359 -3.62 -14.51 -9.16
C ILE A 359 -2.10 -14.52 -8.97
N LYS A 360 -1.43 -15.66 -9.16
CA LYS A 360 0.04 -15.77 -9.04
C LYS A 360 0.78 -14.85 -10.00
N LYS A 361 0.31 -14.72 -11.25
CA LYS A 361 0.92 -13.79 -12.23
C LYS A 361 0.80 -12.33 -11.80
N TRP A 362 -0.33 -11.94 -11.22
CA TRP A 362 -0.50 -10.60 -10.67
C TRP A 362 0.37 -10.35 -9.44
N GLN A 363 0.43 -11.31 -8.52
CA GLN A 363 1.31 -11.25 -7.35
C GLN A 363 2.78 -11.09 -7.76
N ALA A 364 3.26 -11.94 -8.67
CA ALA A 364 4.64 -11.87 -9.16
C ALA A 364 4.98 -10.51 -9.80
N LYS A 365 4.04 -9.93 -10.57
CA LYS A 365 4.23 -8.62 -11.19
C LYS A 365 4.16 -7.48 -10.17
N ALA A 366 3.31 -7.59 -9.15
CA ALA A 366 3.29 -6.63 -8.05
C ALA A 366 4.61 -6.69 -7.26
N ASP A 367 5.15 -7.89 -6.99
CA ASP A 367 6.43 -8.09 -6.32
C ASP A 367 7.61 -7.50 -7.11
N GLU A 368 7.57 -7.56 -8.46
CA GLU A 368 8.57 -6.91 -9.33
C GLU A 368 8.59 -5.39 -9.18
N TYR A 369 7.44 -4.75 -8.95
CA TYR A 369 7.35 -3.30 -8.77
C TYR A 369 7.67 -2.84 -7.33
N LEU A 370 7.58 -3.73 -6.36
CA LEU A 370 7.82 -3.44 -4.93
C LEU A 370 9.26 -3.68 -4.50
N ASN A 371 10.03 -4.47 -5.26
CA ASN A 371 11.47 -4.69 -5.08
C ASN A 371 12.29 -3.79 -6.01
#